data_AF-A0A8D8WBK8-F1
#
_entry.id   AF-A0A8D8WBK8-F1
#
_cell.length_a   1.000
_cell.length_b   1.000
_cell.length_c   1.000
_cell.angle_alpha   90.00
_cell.angle_beta   90.00
_cell.angle_gamma   90.00
#
_symmetry.space_group_name_H-M   'P 1'
#
loop_
_entity.id
_entity.type
_entity.pdbx_description
1 polymer ?
#
loop_
_entity_poly.entity_id
_entity_poly.type
_entity_poly.pdbx_seq_one_letter_code
_entity_poly.pdbx_strand_id
1 'polypeptide(L)'
;MNLSADAQRLRITELVETHNHETSEDRFNRLPKQRLSLDESQKASVQEMLALKCNKKLIKQHIVTTMKKNVTLRDIHNMKVKDSNSLEETVAFLKSLGGHVEVVLDENKLEGIFYQDSRMKEAFAASPDLLLLLDATS
;
A
#
# COMPACT_ATOMS: atom_id res chain seq x y z
N MET A 1 3.41 24.69 18.86
CA MET A 1 4.58 23.90 19.29
C MET A 1 5.49 24.82 20.06
N ASN A 2 5.64 24.62 21.37
CA ASN A 2 6.56 25.42 22.17
C ASN A 2 7.94 24.78 22.12
N LEU A 3 8.93 25.55 21.66
CA LEU A 3 10.31 25.13 21.74
C LEU A 3 10.84 25.31 23.16
N SER A 4 11.81 24.48 23.55
CA SER A 4 12.63 24.70 24.74
C SER A 4 13.26 26.09 24.69
N ALA A 5 13.66 26.64 25.84
CA ALA A 5 14.34 27.94 25.90
C ALA A 5 15.60 28.00 24.99
N ASP A 6 16.19 26.85 24.68
CA ASP A 6 17.34 26.70 23.79
C ASP A 6 16.97 26.53 22.29
N ALA A 7 15.68 26.52 21.93
CA ALA A 7 15.18 26.27 20.57
C ALA A 7 15.59 24.92 19.91
N GLN A 8 16.32 24.06 20.60
CA GLN A 8 16.79 22.78 20.05
C GLN A 8 15.82 21.61 20.23
N ARG A 9 14.81 21.74 21.11
CA ARG A 9 13.92 20.62 21.50
C ARG A 9 12.48 21.08 21.62
N LEU A 10 11.54 20.17 21.35
CA LEU A 10 10.12 20.40 21.61
C LEU A 10 9.84 20.25 23.11
N ARG A 11 9.13 21.23 23.69
CA ARG A 11 8.71 21.20 25.09
C ARG A 11 7.28 20.69 25.17
N ILE A 12 7.06 19.64 25.96
CA ILE A 12 5.72 19.17 26.32
C ILE A 12 5.12 20.20 27.27
N THR A 13 3.98 20.77 26.89
CA THR A 13 3.31 21.85 27.63
C THR A 13 2.34 21.32 28.68
N GLU A 14 1.70 20.19 28.40
CA GLU A 14 0.67 19.62 29.24
C GLU A 14 0.60 18.12 28.97
N LEU A 15 0.46 17.34 30.04
CA LEU A 15 0.24 15.90 30.00
C LEU A 15 -1.06 15.62 30.73
N VAL A 16 -2.09 15.24 29.99
CA VAL A 16 -3.40 14.88 30.54
C VAL A 16 -3.52 13.36 30.54
N GLU A 17 -3.52 12.77 31.73
CA GLU A 17 -3.58 11.32 31.93
C GLU A 17 -5.02 10.81 32.15
N THR A 18 -6.01 11.70 32.16
CA THR A 18 -7.42 11.33 32.30
C THR A 18 -8.01 10.91 30.96
N HIS A 19 -8.42 9.65 30.88
CA HIS A 19 -9.09 9.09 29.70
C HIS A 19 -10.60 8.98 29.95
N ASN A 20 -11.41 9.22 28.92
CA ASN A 20 -12.85 9.01 28.95
C ASN A 20 -13.27 7.54 28.69
N HIS A 21 -12.31 6.62 28.76
CA HIS A 21 -12.48 5.19 28.52
C HIS A 21 -11.43 4.40 29.30
N GLU A 22 -11.69 3.12 29.50
CA GLU A 22 -10.75 2.22 30.14
C GLU A 22 -9.53 1.95 29.25
N THR A 23 -8.35 2.20 29.80
CA THR A 23 -7.07 1.90 29.14
C THR A 23 -6.64 0.49 29.48
N SER A 24 -6.50 -0.36 28.47
CA SER A 24 -5.99 -1.72 28.61
C SER A 24 -4.72 -1.88 27.79
N GLU A 25 -3.64 -2.27 28.46
CA GLU A 25 -2.35 -2.56 27.84
C GLU A 25 -2.47 -3.71 26.82
N ASP A 26 -3.25 -4.75 27.15
CA ASP A 26 -3.54 -5.87 26.24
C ASP A 26 -4.20 -5.41 24.95
N ARG A 27 -5.13 -4.46 25.03
CA ARG A 27 -5.83 -3.90 23.88
C ARG A 27 -4.88 -3.06 23.02
N PHE A 28 -4.01 -2.28 23.67
CA PHE A 28 -2.98 -1.49 23.01
C PHE A 28 -1.98 -2.37 22.24
N ASN A 29 -1.47 -3.44 22.87
CA ASN A 29 -0.52 -4.38 22.27
C ASN A 29 -1.09 -5.16 21.07
N ARG A 30 -2.43 -5.25 20.97
CA ARG A 30 -3.12 -5.91 19.85
C ARG A 30 -3.42 -4.98 18.68
N LEU A 31 -3.17 -3.67 18.82
CA LEU A 31 -3.41 -2.70 17.74
C LEU A 31 -2.54 -3.01 16.51
N PRO A 32 -3.03 -2.78 15.28
CA PRO A 32 -2.29 -3.11 14.06
C PRO A 32 -0.88 -2.52 14.00
N LYS A 33 -0.70 -1.27 14.45
CA LYS A 33 0.60 -0.59 14.48
C LYS A 33 1.58 -1.20 15.48
N GLN A 34 1.10 -1.66 16.64
CA GLN A 34 1.93 -2.25 17.69
C GLN A 34 2.22 -3.73 17.44
N ARG A 35 1.24 -4.45 16.89
CA ARG A 35 1.31 -5.87 16.57
C ARG A 35 2.26 -6.18 15.41
N LEU A 36 2.30 -5.31 14.40
CA LEU A 36 3.12 -5.48 13.20
C LEU A 36 4.52 -4.86 13.32
N SER A 37 5.14 -4.92 14.50
CA SER A 37 6.49 -4.40 14.73
C SER A 37 7.56 -5.46 14.38
N LEU A 38 7.58 -5.95 13.14
CA LEU A 38 8.67 -6.81 12.66
C LEU A 38 9.79 -5.93 12.13
N ASP A 39 11.02 -6.27 12.49
CA ASP A 39 12.21 -5.67 11.90
C ASP A 39 12.36 -6.09 10.43
N GLU A 40 13.12 -5.33 9.64
CA GLU A 40 13.25 -5.56 8.20
C GLU A 40 13.88 -6.94 7.89
N SER A 41 14.85 -7.37 8.70
CA SER A 41 15.42 -8.72 8.63
C SER A 41 14.39 -9.83 8.92
N GLN A 42 13.51 -9.60 9.89
CA GLN A 42 12.45 -10.57 10.24
C GLN A 42 11.38 -10.65 9.16
N LYS A 43 11.03 -9.51 8.54
CA LYS A 43 10.10 -9.48 7.40
C LYS A 43 10.64 -10.28 6.22
N ALA A 44 11.92 -10.11 5.88
CA ALA A 44 12.56 -10.85 4.80
C ALA A 44 12.47 -12.37 5.02
N SER A 45 12.79 -12.84 6.24
CA SER A 45 12.68 -14.26 6.58
C SER A 45 11.24 -14.79 6.48
N VAL A 46 10.25 -14.02 6.93
CA VAL A 46 8.83 -14.39 6.80
C VAL A 46 8.39 -14.40 5.33
N GLN A 47 8.89 -13.48 4.51
CA GLN A 47 8.63 -13.42 3.07
C GLN A 47 9.21 -14.63 2.34
N GLU A 48 10.42 -15.08 2.69
CA GLU A 48 11.00 -16.32 2.16
C GLU A 48 10.14 -17.55 2.51
N MET A 49 9.71 -17.67 3.78
CA MET A 49 8.81 -18.75 4.21
C MET A 49 7.45 -18.70 3.48
N LEU A 50 6.97 -17.50 3.15
CA LEU A 50 5.75 -17.32 2.34
C LEU A 50 5.97 -17.70 0.88
N ALA A 51 7.14 -17.40 0.30
CA ALA A 51 7.51 -17.79 -1.06
C ALA A 51 7.63 -19.31 -1.21
N LEU A 52 8.15 -19.99 -0.18
CA LEU A 52 8.22 -21.46 -0.08
C LEU A 52 6.86 -22.13 0.17
N LYS A 53 5.75 -21.37 0.15
CA LYS A 53 4.38 -21.84 0.39
C LYS A 53 4.22 -22.59 1.72
N CYS A 54 5.01 -22.25 2.74
CA CYS A 54 4.87 -22.83 4.07
C CYS A 54 3.49 -22.50 4.67
N ASN A 55 2.99 -23.39 5.54
CA ASN A 55 1.68 -23.20 6.16
C ASN A 55 1.67 -21.95 7.06
N LYS A 56 0.77 -21.01 6.79
CA LYS A 56 0.64 -19.74 7.53
C LYS A 56 0.43 -19.93 9.03
N LYS A 57 -0.15 -21.06 9.48
CA LYS A 57 -0.29 -21.39 10.91
C LYS A 57 1.07 -21.69 11.55
N LEU A 58 1.94 -22.41 10.84
CA LEU A 58 3.30 -22.72 11.31
C LEU A 58 4.17 -21.46 11.31
N ILE A 59 4.05 -20.61 10.29
CA ILE A 59 4.74 -19.30 10.25
C ILE A 59 4.33 -18.45 11.45
N LYS A 60 3.03 -18.37 11.75
CA LYS A 60 2.54 -17.67 12.94
C LYS A 60 3.16 -18.22 14.23
N GLN A 61 3.19 -19.54 14.38
CA GLN A 61 3.79 -20.18 15.55
C GLN A 61 5.28 -19.87 15.66
N HIS A 62 6.01 -19.93 14.54
CA HIS A 62 7.43 -19.58 14.50
C HIS A 62 7.68 -18.11 14.90
N ILE A 63 6.89 -17.17 14.39
CA ILE A 63 7.01 -15.75 14.77
C ILE A 63 6.72 -15.53 16.26
N VAL A 64 5.68 -16.19 16.79
CA VAL A 64 5.34 -16.06 18.22
C VAL A 64 6.41 -16.68 19.11
N THR A 65 6.95 -17.85 18.75
CA THR A 65 7.95 -18.57 19.56
C THR A 65 9.34 -17.96 19.46
N THR A 66 9.82 -17.71 18.24
CA THR A 66 11.20 -17.25 17.99
C THR A 66 11.32 -15.74 18.17
N MET A 67 10.35 -14.97 17.65
CA MET A 67 10.43 -13.51 17.62
C MET A 67 9.67 -12.86 18.78
N LYS A 68 8.91 -13.63 19.57
CA LYS A 68 8.06 -13.15 20.67
C LYS A 68 7.12 -12.01 20.25
N LYS A 69 6.70 -12.00 18.98
CA LYS A 69 5.76 -11.01 18.43
C LYS A 69 4.40 -11.65 18.22
N ASN A 70 3.37 -10.89 18.56
CA ASN A 70 2.00 -11.30 18.28
C ASN A 70 1.68 -10.91 16.84
N VAL A 71 1.24 -11.84 16.00
CA VAL A 71 0.90 -11.55 14.59
C VAL A 71 -0.35 -12.34 14.22
N THR A 72 -1.27 -11.73 13.46
CA THR A 72 -2.45 -12.42 12.96
C THR A 72 -2.21 -13.08 11.61
N LEU A 73 -3.06 -14.03 11.22
CA LEU A 73 -2.97 -14.66 9.90
C LEU A 73 -3.20 -13.65 8.76
N ARG A 74 -4.00 -12.61 9.02
CA ARG A 74 -4.24 -11.52 8.08
C ARG A 74 -2.99 -10.67 7.88
N ASP A 75 -2.25 -10.41 8.94
CA ASP A 75 -0.98 -9.70 8.87
C ASP A 75 0.03 -10.49 8.00
N ILE A 76 0.19 -11.79 8.25
CA ILE A 76 1.04 -12.68 7.44
C ILE A 76 0.57 -12.73 5.97
N HIS A 77 -0.74 -12.71 5.74
CA HIS A 77 -1.27 -12.69 4.39
C HIS A 77 -0.92 -11.40 3.65
N ASN A 78 -0.98 -10.26 4.34
CA ASN A 78 -0.64 -8.94 3.80
C ASN A 78 0.86 -8.70 3.65
N MET A 79 1.71 -9.53 4.28
CA MET A 79 3.16 -9.53 4.12
C MET A 79 3.63 -10.21 2.84
N LYS A 80 2.73 -10.87 2.09
CA LYS A 80 3.07 -11.33 0.75
C LYS A 80 3.65 -10.13 0.00
N VAL A 81 4.77 -10.38 -0.69
CA VAL A 81 5.40 -9.44 -1.60
C VAL A 81 4.28 -8.77 -2.37
N LYS A 82 4.12 -7.44 -2.20
CA LYS A 82 3.28 -6.67 -3.11
C LYS A 82 3.86 -6.98 -4.47
N ASP A 83 3.08 -7.62 -5.34
CA ASP A 83 3.43 -7.70 -6.74
C ASP A 83 3.85 -6.28 -7.12
N SER A 84 5.12 -6.13 -7.51
CA SER A 84 5.64 -4.87 -7.98
C SER A 84 4.94 -4.64 -9.31
N ASN A 85 3.71 -4.13 -9.24
CA ASN A 85 2.95 -3.71 -10.40
C ASN A 85 3.68 -2.50 -10.94
N SER A 86 4.76 -2.74 -11.68
CA SER A 86 5.51 -1.69 -12.32
C SER A 86 4.60 -1.11 -13.40
N LEU A 87 4.39 0.19 -13.29
CA LEU A 87 3.71 0.96 -14.32
C LEU A 87 4.43 0.79 -15.67
N GLU A 88 5.75 0.59 -15.64
CA GLU A 88 6.58 0.42 -16.82
C GLU A 88 6.31 -0.92 -17.52
N GLU A 89 6.17 -2.01 -16.75
CA GLU A 89 5.84 -3.34 -17.28
C GLU A 89 4.45 -3.36 -17.91
N THR A 90 3.48 -2.70 -17.27
CA THR A 90 2.11 -2.59 -17.78
C THR A 90 2.03 -1.72 -19.04
N VAL A 91 2.76 -0.60 -19.09
CA VAL A 91 2.89 0.22 -20.32
C VAL A 91 3.58 -0.56 -21.44
N ALA A 92 4.62 -1.34 -21.14
CA ALA A 92 5.30 -2.17 -22.12
C ALA A 92 4.38 -3.26 -22.70
N PHE A 93 3.57 -3.89 -21.85
CA PHE A 93 2.57 -4.87 -22.29
C PHE A 93 1.47 -4.25 -23.16
N LEU A 94 0.97 -3.06 -22.79
CA LEU A 94 -0.05 -2.36 -23.58
C LEU A 94 0.48 -1.88 -24.94
N LYS A 95 1.77 -1.50 -25.02
CA LYS A 95 2.45 -1.19 -26.27
C LYS A 95 2.67 -2.42 -27.15
N SER A 96 2.98 -3.58 -26.57
CA SER A 96 3.18 -4.82 -27.35
C SER A 96 1.89 -5.32 -28.00
N LEU A 97 0.74 -5.02 -27.41
CA LEU A 97 -0.58 -5.24 -27.98
C LEU A 97 -0.94 -4.29 -29.14
N GLY A 98 -0.06 -3.34 -29.49
CA GLY A 98 -0.28 -2.37 -30.56
C GLY A 98 -1.11 -1.14 -30.13
N GLY A 99 -1.38 -0.99 -28.84
CA GLY A 99 -2.09 0.16 -28.28
C GLY A 99 -1.15 1.35 -28.08
N HIS A 100 -1.65 2.55 -28.38
CA HIS A 100 -1.01 3.80 -28.02
C HIS A 100 -1.26 4.08 -26.54
N VAL A 101 -0.20 4.34 -25.77
CA VAL A 101 -0.31 4.60 -24.33
C VAL A 101 0.41 5.89 -23.98
N GLU A 102 -0.31 6.82 -23.37
CA GLU A 102 0.25 8.03 -22.77
C GLU A 102 0.01 7.99 -21.26
N VAL A 103 1.02 8.41 -20.50
CA VAL A 103 0.97 8.44 -19.04
C VAL A 103 1.08 9.90 -18.62
N VAL A 104 0.08 10.39 -17.90
CA VAL A 104 0.06 11.76 -17.36
C VAL A 104 0.50 11.71 -15.90
N LEU A 105 1.56 12.44 -15.60
CA LEU A 105 2.18 12.55 -14.28
C LEU A 105 2.10 14.01 -13.85
N ASP A 106 1.58 14.27 -12.66
CA ASP A 106 1.69 15.56 -11.98
C ASP A 106 2.47 15.39 -10.68
N GLU A 107 3.50 16.20 -10.47
CA GLU A 107 4.39 16.16 -9.29
C GLU A 107 4.78 14.74 -8.83
N ASN A 108 5.15 13.86 -9.78
CA ASN A 108 5.54 12.46 -9.52
C ASN A 108 4.40 11.54 -9.03
N LYS A 109 3.15 11.98 -9.16
CA LYS A 109 1.93 11.24 -8.88
C LYS A 109 1.24 10.91 -10.20
N LEU A 110 0.86 9.64 -10.39
CA LEU A 110 0.13 9.19 -11.56
C LEU A 110 -1.30 9.75 -11.51
N GLU A 111 -1.64 10.67 -12.41
CA GLU A 111 -2.99 11.23 -12.53
C GLU A 111 -3.85 10.47 -13.52
N GLY A 112 -3.26 9.95 -14.59
CA GLY A 112 -4.02 9.22 -15.59
C GLY A 112 -3.16 8.40 -16.55
N ILE A 113 -3.77 7.35 -17.10
CA ILE A 113 -3.21 6.57 -18.21
C ILE A 113 -4.22 6.66 -19.34
N PHE A 114 -3.79 7.19 -20.48
CA PHE A 114 -4.56 7.19 -21.71
C PHE A 114 -4.13 5.98 -22.55
N TYR A 115 -5.08 5.13 -22.94
CA TYR A 115 -4.85 3.95 -23.78
C TYR A 115 -5.78 3.98 -24.99
N GLN A 116 -5.23 3.74 -26.18
CA GLN A 116 -6.00 3.71 -27.42
C GLN A 116 -5.53 2.58 -28.34
N ASP A 117 -6.41 1.63 -28.62
CA ASP A 117 -6.16 0.53 -29.58
C ASP A 117 -6.50 0.93 -31.03
N SER A 118 -5.99 0.17 -32.00
CA SER A 118 -6.22 0.30 -33.44
C SER A 118 -7.71 0.36 -33.78
N ARG A 119 -8.51 -0.51 -33.17
CA ARG A 119 -9.98 -0.53 -33.33
C ARG A 119 -10.64 0.74 -32.76
N MET A 120 -10.11 1.30 -31.68
CA MET A 120 -10.61 2.55 -31.12
C MET A 120 -10.29 3.73 -32.03
N LYS A 121 -9.15 3.73 -32.71
CA LYS A 121 -8.81 4.74 -33.73
C LYS A 121 -9.72 4.66 -34.95
N GLU A 122 -9.99 3.45 -35.43
CA GLU A 122 -10.92 3.23 -36.54
C GLU A 122 -12.35 3.64 -36.19
N ALA A 123 -12.83 3.28 -35.00
CA ALA A 123 -14.15 3.71 -34.52
C ALA A 123 -14.24 5.23 -34.32
N PHE A 124 -13.16 5.87 -33.82
CA PHE A 124 -13.08 7.33 -33.69
C PHE A 124 -13.15 8.01 -35.05
N ALA A 125 -12.41 7.51 -36.05
CA ALA A 125 -12.41 8.05 -37.40
C ALA A 125 -13.75 7.84 -38.12
N ALA A 126 -14.42 6.72 -37.86
CA ALA A 126 -15.71 6.39 -38.45
C ALA A 126 -16.88 7.20 -37.86
N SER A 127 -16.78 7.70 -36.62
CA SER A 127 -17.85 8.47 -35.98
C SER A 127 -17.31 9.41 -34.88
N PRO A 128 -16.79 10.59 -35.24
CA PRO A 128 -16.31 11.59 -34.28
C PRO A 128 -17.43 12.14 -33.36
N ASP A 129 -18.69 12.10 -33.82
CA ASP A 129 -19.84 12.62 -33.06
C ASP A 129 -20.25 11.74 -31.87
N LEU A 130 -19.81 10.47 -31.83
CA LEU A 130 -20.27 9.51 -30.82
C LEU A 130 -19.54 9.67 -29.46
N LEU A 131 -18.38 10.32 -29.46
CA LEU A 131 -17.57 10.55 -28.25
C LEU A 131 -17.94 11.83 -27.49
N LEU A 132 -18.63 12.78 -28.12
CA LEU A 132 -19.17 13.98 -27.47
C LEU A 132 -20.41 13.68 -26.59
N LEU A 133 -21.03 12.51 -26.72
CA LEU A 133 -22.21 12.11 -25.94
C LEU A 133 -21.87 11.37 -24.65
N LEU A 134 -20.59 11.07 -24.40
CA LEU A 134 -20.11 10.43 -23.19
C LEU A 134 -19.45 11.43 -22.23
N ASP A 135 -19.71 12.73 -22.40
CA ASP A 135 -19.30 13.73 -21.43
C ASP A 135 -20.12 13.52 -20.14
N ALA A 136 -19.40 13.21 -19.07
CA ALA A 136 -19.93 12.86 -17.77
C ALA A 136 -20.75 14.03 -17.22
N THR A 137 -22.07 13.89 -17.23
CA THR A 137 -22.97 14.73 -16.43
C THR A 137 -23.91 13.84 -15.63
N SER A 138 -23.49 13.48 -14.41
CA SER A 138 -24.13 13.85 -13.12
C SER A 138 -23.53 13.09 -11.94
#